data_AF-A0A5B9M6J0-F1
#
_entry.id   AF-A0A5B9M6J0-F1
#
_cell.length_a   1.000
_cell.length_b   1.000
_cell.length_c   1.000
_cell.angle_alpha   90.00
_cell.angle_beta   90.00
_cell.angle_gamma   90.00
#
_symmetry.space_group_name_H-M   'P 1'
#
loop_
_entity.id
_entity.type
_entity.pdbx_description
1 polymer ?
#
loop_
_entity_poly.entity_id
_entity_poly.type
_entity_poly.pdbx_seq_one_letter_code
_entity_poly.pdbx_strand_id
1 'polypeptide(L)'
;MVVVLIIARPEWFGRRKYGGWGVSVKTWQGAAYLASVLLILVAVQLLPLSTMARIYVTAAWLVFLFLDMFDVMWKVRRDEREYIHEAVAERNAAWAMMPVLVVGIFIQLISSSLKGDPYVDPVPVIALVAGVIAKSVTNYRLEREN
;
A
#
# COMPACT_ATOMS: atom_id res chain seq x y z
N MET A 1 -2.00 17.91 16.55
CA MET A 1 -2.51 17.97 15.17
C MET A 1 -1.34 17.81 14.22
N VAL A 2 -1.17 16.65 13.59
CA VAL A 2 -0.22 16.50 12.48
C VAL A 2 -0.93 17.04 11.25
N VAL A 3 -0.54 18.22 10.80
CA VAL A 3 -0.96 18.73 9.49
C VAL A 3 -0.17 17.94 8.47
N VAL A 4 -0.76 16.87 7.94
CA VAL A 4 -0.20 16.18 6.77
C VAL A 4 -0.33 17.14 5.61
N LEU A 5 0.80 17.58 5.04
CA LEU A 5 0.81 18.38 3.84
C LEU A 5 0.31 17.50 2.69
N ILE A 6 -0.96 17.61 2.34
CA ILE A 6 -1.56 16.92 1.19
C ILE A 6 -1.39 17.82 -0.03
N ILE A 7 -0.59 17.37 -1.00
CA ILE A 7 -0.25 18.08 -2.23
C ILE A 7 -1.05 17.53 -3.41
N ALA A 8 -1.20 16.20 -3.47
CA ALA A 8 -1.93 15.54 -4.54
C ALA A 8 -3.42 15.88 -4.47
N ARG A 9 -4.00 16.33 -5.60
CA ARG A 9 -5.44 16.61 -5.65
C ARG A 9 -6.23 15.44 -6.23
N PRO A 10 -7.35 15.03 -5.62
CA PRO A 10 -8.16 13.91 -6.12
C PRO A 10 -8.65 14.11 -7.55
N GLU A 11 -8.91 15.36 -7.98
CA GLU A 11 -9.39 15.64 -9.35
C GLU A 11 -8.36 15.27 -10.43
N TRP A 12 -7.07 15.20 -10.08
CA TRP A 12 -6.01 14.84 -11.01
C TRP A 12 -5.98 13.35 -11.33
N PHE A 13 -6.67 12.56 -10.52
CA PHE A 13 -6.65 11.12 -10.55
C PHE A 13 -8.06 10.56 -10.77
N GLY A 14 -8.11 9.32 -11.22
CA GLY A 14 -9.32 8.54 -11.36
C GLY A 14 -9.16 7.18 -10.72
N ARG A 15 -10.25 6.42 -10.70
CA ARG A 15 -10.18 5.02 -10.31
C ARG A 15 -9.27 4.24 -11.27
N ARG A 16 -8.39 3.40 -10.73
CA ARG A 16 -7.67 2.39 -11.52
C ARG A 16 -8.54 1.15 -11.69
N LYS A 17 -8.83 0.77 -12.95
CA LYS A 17 -9.63 -0.42 -13.29
C LYS A 17 -8.77 -1.65 -13.54
N TYR A 18 -7.60 -1.44 -14.13
CA TYR A 18 -6.66 -2.49 -14.52
C TYR A 18 -5.23 -2.10 -14.12
N GLY A 19 -4.34 -3.09 -13.97
CA GLY A 19 -2.93 -2.84 -13.69
C GLY A 19 -2.60 -2.61 -12.21
N GLY A 20 -3.33 -3.26 -11.31
CA GLY A 20 -3.04 -3.31 -9.87
C GLY A 20 -3.80 -2.30 -9.01
N TRP A 21 -3.32 -2.11 -7.78
CA TRP A 21 -3.89 -1.20 -6.80
C TRP A 21 -3.53 0.27 -7.07
N GLY A 22 -4.37 1.18 -6.58
CA GLY A 22 -4.12 2.61 -6.58
C GLY A 22 -5.02 3.40 -7.52
N VAL A 23 -4.51 4.52 -8.02
CA VAL A 23 -5.25 5.45 -8.87
C VAL A 23 -4.71 5.50 -10.29
N SER A 24 -5.57 5.87 -11.23
CA SER A 24 -5.20 6.19 -12.61
C SER A 24 -4.92 7.69 -12.72
N VAL A 25 -3.99 8.08 -13.58
CA VAL A 25 -3.77 9.49 -13.88
C VAL A 25 -4.85 9.95 -14.84
N LYS A 26 -5.58 11.01 -14.47
CA LYS A 26 -6.66 11.58 -15.29
C LYS A 26 -6.23 12.85 -16.03
N THR A 27 -5.26 13.58 -15.46
CA THR A 27 -4.86 14.91 -15.95
C THR A 27 -3.34 15.02 -16.10
N TRP A 28 -2.86 16.00 -16.88
CA TRP A 28 -1.44 16.28 -16.99
C TRP A 28 -0.84 16.76 -15.66
N GLN A 29 -1.60 17.44 -14.80
CA GLN A 29 -1.16 17.83 -13.46
C GLN A 29 -0.85 16.59 -12.60
N GLY A 30 -1.70 15.57 -12.67
CA GLY A 30 -1.46 14.29 -11.99
C GLY A 30 -0.22 13.57 -12.54
N ALA A 31 -0.01 13.63 -13.87
CA ALA A 31 1.18 13.08 -14.50
C ALA A 31 2.46 13.83 -14.05
N ALA A 32 2.42 15.16 -14.06
CA ALA A 32 3.53 16.01 -13.63
C ALA A 32 3.85 15.82 -12.14
N TYR A 33 2.82 15.68 -11.30
CA TYR A 33 2.98 15.36 -9.88
C TYR A 33 3.69 14.02 -9.70
N LEU A 34 3.20 12.93 -10.32
CA LEU A 34 3.83 11.62 -10.19
C LEU A 34 5.27 11.61 -10.72
N ALA A 35 5.50 12.25 -11.87
CA ALA A 35 6.84 12.40 -12.43
C ALA A 35 7.76 13.15 -11.45
N SER A 36 7.29 14.23 -10.84
CA SER A 36 8.07 15.01 -9.86
C SER A 36 8.41 14.18 -8.63
N VAL A 37 7.45 13.42 -8.10
CA VAL A 37 7.68 12.55 -6.93
C VAL A 37 8.72 11.47 -7.24
N LEU A 38 8.64 10.85 -8.42
CA LEU A 38 9.60 9.83 -8.85
C LEU A 38 10.98 10.43 -9.11
N LEU A 39 11.05 11.62 -9.72
CA LEU A 39 12.31 12.33 -9.95
C LEU A 39 13.00 12.71 -8.65
N ILE A 40 12.26 13.15 -7.63
CA ILE A 40 12.82 13.43 -6.30
C ILE A 40 13.38 12.14 -5.68
N LEU A 41 12.66 11.02 -5.78
CA LEU A 41 13.15 9.74 -5.28
C LEU A 41 14.45 9.34 -5.97
N VAL A 42 14.54 9.47 -7.30
CA VAL A 42 15.77 9.20 -8.07
C VAL A 42 16.88 10.15 -7.64
N ALA A 43 16.61 11.44 -7.50
CA ALA A 43 17.59 12.43 -7.08
C ALA A 43 18.18 12.09 -5.71
N VAL A 44 17.35 11.70 -4.73
CA VAL A 44 17.81 11.24 -3.40
C VAL A 44 18.76 10.04 -3.50
N GLN A 45 18.53 9.12 -4.44
CA GLN A 45 19.43 7.97 -4.63
C GLN A 45 20.78 8.36 -5.27
N LEU A 46 20.79 9.39 -6.12
CA LEU A 46 21.99 9.86 -6.81
C LEU A 46 22.85 10.80 -5.96
N LEU A 47 22.28 11.43 -4.94
CA LEU A 47 23.04 12.28 -4.03
C LEU A 47 24.07 11.47 -3.22
N PRO A 48 25.28 12.04 -2.96
CA PRO A 48 26.33 11.41 -2.17
C PRO A 48 26.02 11.48 -0.66
N LEU A 49 24.88 10.90 -0.27
CA LEU A 49 24.44 10.77 1.11
C LEU A 49 25.07 9.53 1.76
N SER A 50 25.28 9.58 3.07
CA SER A 50 25.61 8.38 3.84
C SER A 50 24.45 7.38 3.79
N THR A 51 24.75 6.09 3.97
CA THR A 51 23.74 5.02 3.92
C THR A 51 22.57 5.28 4.88
N MET A 52 22.87 5.66 6.12
CA MET A 52 21.84 5.96 7.12
C MET A 52 21.00 7.18 6.74
N ALA A 53 21.63 8.26 6.27
CA ALA A 53 20.90 9.45 5.82
C ALA A 53 19.98 9.13 4.63
N ARG A 54 20.47 8.35 3.66
CA ARG A 54 19.68 7.91 2.51
C ARG A 54 18.48 7.07 2.95
N ILE A 55 18.66 6.15 3.89
CA ILE A 55 17.56 5.33 4.43
C ILE A 55 16.50 6.23 5.07
N TYR A 56 16.89 7.13 5.97
CA TYR A 56 15.93 8.00 6.64
C TYR A 56 15.20 8.94 5.69
N VAL A 57 15.90 9.56 4.74
CA VAL A 57 15.28 10.44 3.75
C VAL A 57 14.34 9.65 2.84
N THR A 58 14.74 8.47 2.38
CA THR A 58 13.90 7.61 1.54
C THR A 58 12.66 7.13 2.30
N ALA A 59 12.82 6.69 3.55
CA ALA A 59 11.70 6.26 4.39
C ALA A 59 10.71 7.40 4.65
N ALA A 60 11.21 8.59 5.00
CA ALA A 60 10.37 9.77 5.19
C ALA A 60 9.63 10.15 3.90
N TRP A 61 10.31 10.08 2.74
CA TRP A 61 9.71 10.37 1.44
C TRP A 61 8.62 9.37 1.07
N LEU A 62 8.85 8.07 1.31
CA LEU A 62 7.85 7.03 1.06
C LEU A 62 6.63 7.17 1.99
N VAL A 63 6.84 7.52 3.26
CA VAL A 63 5.73 7.79 4.19
C VAL A 63 4.93 9.01 3.73
N PHE A 64 5.60 10.09 3.34
CA PHE A 64 4.95 11.26 2.76
C PHE A 64 4.09 10.89 1.53
N LEU A 65 4.69 10.18 0.57
CA LEU A 65 3.98 9.77 -0.65
C LEU A 65 2.81 8.84 -0.36
N PHE A 66 2.99 7.90 0.58
CA PHE A 66 1.94 6.99 1.00
C PHE A 66 0.74 7.78 1.57
N LEU A 67 0.98 8.71 2.50
CA LEU A 67 -0.08 9.51 3.10
C LEU A 67 -0.80 10.40 2.06
N ASP A 68 -0.05 11.06 1.18
CA ASP A 68 -0.59 11.94 0.14
C ASP A 68 -1.45 11.14 -0.87
N MET A 69 -0.98 9.97 -1.29
CA MET A 69 -1.72 9.13 -2.23
C MET A 69 -2.86 8.36 -1.59
N PHE A 70 -2.74 8.01 -0.32
CA PHE A 70 -3.84 7.40 0.44
C PHE A 70 -5.01 8.37 0.58
N ASP A 71 -4.76 9.65 0.88
CA ASP A 71 -5.80 10.68 0.92
C ASP A 71 -6.54 10.82 -0.42
N VAL A 72 -5.79 10.83 -1.52
CA VAL A 72 -6.36 10.82 -2.88
C VAL A 72 -7.21 9.57 -3.11
N MET A 73 -6.69 8.38 -2.82
CA MET A 73 -7.41 7.12 -2.99
C MET A 73 -8.75 7.10 -2.25
N TRP A 74 -8.79 7.71 -1.05
CA TRP A 74 -9.99 7.85 -0.23
C TRP A 74 -11.02 8.82 -0.83
N LYS A 75 -10.56 9.93 -1.43
CA LYS A 75 -11.43 11.01 -1.92
C LYS A 75 -11.84 10.89 -3.38
N VAL A 76 -11.19 10.04 -4.17
CA VAL A 76 -11.57 9.80 -5.57
C VAL A 76 -13.00 9.28 -5.61
N ARG A 77 -13.88 10.00 -6.33
CA ARG A 77 -15.29 9.64 -6.49
C ARG A 77 -15.43 8.32 -7.24
N ARG A 78 -16.38 7.50 -6.79
CA ARG A 78 -16.70 6.19 -7.34
C ARG A 78 -18.21 6.06 -7.42
N ASP A 79 -18.68 5.44 -8.49
CA ASP A 79 -20.10 5.09 -8.64
C ASP A 79 -20.44 3.83 -7.83
N GLU A 80 -21.72 3.56 -7.56
CA GLU A 80 -22.15 2.36 -6.81
C GLU A 80 -21.68 1.06 -7.47
N ARG A 81 -21.82 0.96 -8.80
CA ARG A 81 -21.32 -0.17 -9.57
C ARG A 81 -19.80 -0.32 -9.42
N GLU A 82 -19.10 0.80 -9.35
CA GLU A 82 -17.66 0.80 -9.18
C GLU A 82 -17.25 0.29 -7.79
N TYR A 83 -17.94 0.70 -6.72
CA TYR A 83 -17.71 0.16 -5.38
C TYR A 83 -17.86 -1.36 -5.32
N ILE A 84 -18.91 -1.92 -5.91
CA ILE A 84 -19.14 -3.37 -5.91
C ILE A 84 -18.01 -4.11 -6.64
N HIS A 85 -17.62 -3.64 -7.84
CA HIS A 85 -16.54 -4.26 -8.61
C HIS A 85 -15.21 -4.21 -7.86
N GLU A 86 -14.92 -3.09 -7.19
CA GLU A 86 -13.70 -2.95 -6.38
C GLU A 86 -13.73 -3.89 -5.17
N ALA A 87 -14.84 -3.94 -4.42
CA ALA A 87 -14.96 -4.83 -3.28
C ALA A 87 -14.76 -6.31 -3.66
N VAL A 88 -15.31 -6.74 -4.81
CA VAL A 88 -15.12 -8.11 -5.32
C VAL A 88 -13.66 -8.32 -5.77
N ALA A 89 -13.06 -7.36 -6.45
CA ALA A 89 -11.67 -7.44 -6.89
C ALA A 89 -10.70 -7.50 -5.71
N GLU A 90 -10.87 -6.64 -4.70
CA GLU A 90 -10.06 -6.63 -3.47
C GLU A 90 -10.22 -7.93 -2.67
N ARG A 91 -11.45 -8.46 -2.59
CA ARG A 91 -11.70 -9.76 -1.98
C ARG A 91 -10.92 -10.86 -2.70
N ASN A 92 -10.98 -10.91 -4.03
CA ASN A 92 -10.28 -11.92 -4.82
C ASN A 92 -8.76 -11.78 -4.69
N ALA A 93 -8.24 -10.54 -4.68
CA ALA A 93 -6.82 -10.28 -4.50
C ALA A 93 -6.34 -10.73 -3.10
N ALA A 94 -7.10 -10.42 -2.04
CA ALA A 94 -6.80 -10.89 -0.69
C ALA A 94 -6.81 -12.44 -0.60
N TRP A 95 -7.80 -13.09 -1.22
CA TRP A 95 -7.86 -14.56 -1.29
C TRP A 95 -6.71 -15.19 -2.07
N ALA A 96 -6.19 -14.53 -3.09
CA ALA A 96 -5.03 -15.01 -3.82
C ALA A 96 -3.74 -14.82 -3.01
N MET A 97 -3.58 -13.68 -2.33
CA MET A 97 -2.38 -13.35 -1.56
C MET A 97 -2.24 -14.17 -0.27
N MET A 98 -3.34 -14.40 0.45
CA MET A 98 -3.28 -15.08 1.76
C MET A 98 -2.61 -16.47 1.69
N PRO A 99 -3.00 -17.37 0.78
CA PRO A 99 -2.32 -18.67 0.63
C PRO A 99 -0.84 -18.52 0.27
N VAL A 100 -0.48 -17.57 -0.59
CA VAL A 100 0.91 -17.33 -0.98
C VAL A 100 1.75 -16.91 0.23
N LEU A 101 1.24 -15.99 1.06
CA LEU A 101 1.91 -15.57 2.28
C LEU A 101 2.04 -16.72 3.30
N VAL A 102 0.97 -17.50 3.50
CA VAL A 102 0.96 -18.65 4.40
C VAL A 102 1.95 -19.72 3.94
N VAL A 103 1.92 -20.10 2.67
CA VAL A 103 2.86 -21.07 2.07
C VAL A 103 4.30 -20.54 2.16
N GLY A 104 4.51 -19.25 1.89
CA GLY A 104 5.81 -18.61 2.03
C GLY A 104 6.38 -18.72 3.46
N ILE A 105 5.55 -18.47 4.47
CA ILE A 105 5.92 -18.66 5.89
C ILE A 105 6.28 -20.12 6.18
N PHE A 106 5.48 -21.08 5.71
CA PHE A 106 5.78 -22.50 5.89
C PHE A 106 7.10 -22.90 5.25
N ILE A 107 7.38 -22.44 4.03
CA ILE A 107 8.66 -22.71 3.34
C ILE A 107 9.82 -22.11 4.13
N GLN A 108 9.70 -20.87 4.61
CA GLN A 108 10.73 -20.23 5.43
C GLN A 108 10.99 -21.05 6.70
N LEU A 109 9.94 -21.42 7.44
CA LEU A 109 10.06 -22.18 8.69
C LEU A 109 10.70 -23.57 8.47
N ILE A 110 10.27 -24.31 7.46
CA ILE A 110 10.82 -25.64 7.16
C ILE A 110 12.29 -25.50 6.74
N SER A 111 12.59 -24.58 5.82
CA SER A 111 13.95 -24.42 5.30
C SER A 111 14.95 -23.89 6.34
N SER A 112 14.51 -23.04 7.27
CA SER A 112 15.34 -22.52 8.36
C SER A 112 15.55 -23.57 9.46
N SER A 113 14.49 -24.31 9.81
CA SER A 113 14.56 -25.43 10.75
C SER A 113 15.51 -26.53 10.28
N LEU A 114 15.47 -26.91 8.99
CA LEU A 114 16.40 -27.89 8.40
C LEU A 114 17.87 -27.42 8.41
N LYS A 115 18.12 -26.11 8.48
CA LYS A 115 19.46 -25.54 8.62
C LYS A 115 19.92 -25.45 10.08
N GLY A 116 19.07 -25.83 11.04
CA GLY A 116 19.36 -25.78 12.47
C GLY A 116 19.20 -24.40 13.11
N ASP A 117 18.66 -23.42 12.39
CA ASP A 117 18.41 -22.07 12.88
C ASP A 117 16.98 -21.64 12.53
N PRO A 118 15.97 -22.03 13.34
CA PRO A 118 14.57 -21.72 13.07
C PRO A 118 14.33 -20.20 13.03
N TYR A 119 14.05 -19.70 11.84
CA TYR A 119 13.79 -18.29 11.57
C TYR A 119 12.63 -18.12 10.60
N VAL A 120 11.79 -17.12 10.86
CA VAL A 120 10.69 -16.69 9.99
C VAL A 120 10.74 -15.18 9.93
N ASP A 121 10.69 -14.61 8.71
CA ASP A 121 10.56 -13.17 8.54
C ASP A 121 9.24 -12.70 9.19
N PRO A 122 9.28 -11.75 10.14
CA PRO A 122 8.07 -11.25 10.78
C PRO A 122 7.15 -10.49 9.80
N VAL A 123 7.64 -10.00 8.67
CA VAL A 123 6.87 -9.13 7.76
C VAL A 123 5.63 -9.85 7.17
N PRO A 124 5.72 -11.04 6.56
CA PRO A 124 4.54 -11.79 6.12
C PRO A 124 3.56 -12.13 7.25
N VAL A 125 4.07 -12.41 8.46
CA VAL A 125 3.24 -12.72 9.64
C VAL A 125 2.44 -11.48 10.05
N ILE A 126 3.10 -10.33 10.16
CA ILE A 126 2.46 -9.05 10.48
C ILE A 126 1.41 -8.71 9.42
N ALA A 127 1.69 -8.92 8.13
CA ALA A 127 0.74 -8.68 7.05
C ALA A 127 -0.55 -9.50 7.21
N LEU A 128 -0.43 -10.80 7.52
CA LEU A 128 -1.58 -11.67 7.77
C LEU A 128 -2.38 -11.24 9.00
N VAL A 129 -1.69 -10.97 10.12
CA VAL A 129 -2.33 -10.53 11.37
C VAL A 129 -3.05 -9.19 11.18
N ALA A 130 -2.41 -8.21 10.53
CA ALA A 130 -3.02 -6.92 10.22
C ALA A 130 -4.25 -7.08 9.32
N GLY A 131 -4.18 -7.97 8.31
CA GLY A 131 -5.32 -8.28 7.45
C GLY A 131 -6.51 -8.87 8.21
N VAL A 132 -6.25 -9.80 9.14
CA VAL A 132 -7.30 -10.39 10.01
C VAL A 132 -7.92 -9.31 10.90
N ILE A 133 -7.12 -8.49 11.56
CA ILE A 133 -7.61 -7.41 12.42
C ILE A 133 -8.47 -6.43 11.61
N ALA A 134 -7.98 -5.96 10.46
CA ALA A 134 -8.70 -5.03 9.60
C ALA A 134 -10.05 -5.60 9.16
N LYS A 135 -10.09 -6.87 8.73
CA LYS A 135 -11.32 -7.56 8.36
C LYS A 135 -12.30 -7.68 9.54
N SER A 136 -11.82 -8.14 10.70
CA SER A 136 -12.66 -8.34 11.88
C SER A 136 -13.25 -7.02 12.40
N VAL A 137 -12.45 -5.96 12.48
CA VAL A 137 -12.90 -4.63 12.91
C VAL A 137 -13.91 -4.05 11.93
N THR A 138 -13.66 -4.19 10.62
CA THR A 138 -14.57 -3.68 9.59
C THR A 138 -15.91 -4.41 9.62
N ASN A 139 -15.91 -5.74 9.71
CA ASN A 139 -17.14 -6.54 9.82
C ASN A 139 -17.94 -6.17 11.08
N TYR A 140 -17.27 -6.10 12.24
CA TYR A 140 -17.92 -5.73 13.50
C TYR A 140 -18.58 -4.36 13.45
N ARG A 141 -17.92 -3.39 12.80
CA ARG A 141 -18.47 -2.05 12.63
C ARG A 141 -19.69 -2.07 11.71
N LEU A 142 -19.61 -2.73 10.56
CA LEU A 142 -20.71 -2.81 9.58
C LEU A 142 -21.93 -3.58 10.11
N GLU A 143 -21.72 -4.61 10.93
CA GLU A 143 -22.82 -5.33 11.59
C GLU A 143 -23.59 -4.48 12.61
N ARG A 144 -22.94 -3.44 13.17
CA ARG A 144 -23.59 -2.50 14.12
C ARG A 144 -24.25 -1.32 13.44
N GLU A 145 -23.83 -0.98 12.23
CA GLU A 145 -24.40 0.11 11.44
C GLU A 145 -25.67 -0.32 10.67
N ASN A 146 -25.89 -1.64 10.52
CA ASN A 146 -27.10 -2.25 9.94
C ASN A 146 -28.08 -2.72 11.01
#